data_AF-A0AAN4HHN7-F1
#
_entry.id   AF-A0AAN4HHN7-F1
#
_cell.length_a   1.000
_cell.length_b   1.000
_cell.length_c   1.000
_cell.angle_alpha   90.00
_cell.angle_beta   90.00
_cell.angle_gamma   90.00
#
_symmetry.space_group_name_H-M   'P 1'
#
loop_
_entity.id
_entity.type
_entity.pdbx_description
1 polymer ?
#
loop_
_entity_poly.entity_id
_entity_poly.type
_entity_poly.pdbx_seq_one_letter_code
_entity_poly.pdbx_strand_id
1 'polypeptide(L)'
;MEITLEKATESDAEVIFQMQIDSFSPLSHKYKDYETNPANETIEKTICRINHVDGGFYKIIVAMNLVGAICISQKETPSKFWISPMFIHPSYQGKGIAQKVLTLN
;
A
#
# COMPACT_ATOMS: atom_id res chain seq x y z
N MET A 1 -13.32 14.89 -4.07
CA MET A 1 -12.40 14.12 -3.20
C MET A 1 -11.01 14.34 -3.72
N GLU A 2 -10.29 15.21 -3.04
CA GLU A 2 -8.86 15.43 -3.22
C GLU A 2 -8.10 14.28 -2.57
N ILE A 3 -7.10 13.77 -3.28
CA ILE A 3 -6.25 12.66 -2.83
C ILE A 3 -4.82 13.12 -3.01
N THR A 4 -4.01 12.94 -1.99
CA THR A 4 -2.58 13.22 -2.04
C THR A 4 -1.81 11.93 -1.85
N LEU A 5 -0.73 11.78 -2.61
CA LEU A 5 0.26 10.73 -2.42
C LEU A 5 1.50 11.33 -1.78
N GLU A 6 1.89 10.80 -0.63
CA GLU A 6 3.10 11.22 0.07
C GLU A 6 4.07 10.05 0.18
N LYS A 7 5.34 10.25 -0.16
CA LYS A 7 6.34 9.19 -0.01
C LYS A 7 6.44 8.80 1.47
N ALA A 8 6.36 7.50 1.74
CA ALA A 8 6.51 6.99 3.09
C ALA A 8 7.98 7.05 3.52
N THR A 9 8.20 7.26 4.81
CA THR A 9 9.50 7.11 5.48
C THR A 9 9.42 5.96 6.49
N GLU A 10 10.54 5.57 7.08
CA GLU A 10 10.55 4.50 8.09
C GLU A 10 9.64 4.79 9.29
N SER A 11 9.42 6.06 9.65
CA SER A 11 8.48 6.42 10.72
C SER A 11 7.02 6.09 10.39
N ASP A 12 6.70 5.86 9.11
CA ASP A 12 5.38 5.42 8.66
C ASP A 12 5.25 3.87 8.64
N ALA A 13 6.34 3.12 8.87
CA ALA A 13 6.35 1.67 8.66
C ALA A 13 5.33 0.92 9.52
N GLU A 14 5.24 1.26 10.80
CA GLU A 14 4.30 0.61 11.73
C GLU A 14 2.84 0.82 11.31
N VAL A 15 2.46 2.07 10.98
CA VAL A 15 1.07 2.37 10.59
C VAL A 15 0.72 1.75 9.24
N ILE A 16 1.64 1.77 8.27
CA ILE A 16 1.44 1.11 6.97
C ILE A 16 1.30 -0.40 7.15
N PHE A 17 2.15 -1.00 7.98
CA PHE A 17 2.12 -2.43 8.25
C PHE A 17 0.81 -2.86 8.92
N GLN A 18 0.35 -2.12 9.93
CA GLN A 18 -0.94 -2.40 10.57
C GLN A 18 -2.10 -2.31 9.58
N MET A 19 -2.15 -1.24 8.76
CA MET A 19 -3.20 -1.09 7.75
C MET A 19 -3.15 -2.17 6.67
N GLN A 20 -1.96 -2.69 6.35
CA GLN A 20 -1.78 -3.84 5.45
C GLN A 20 -2.45 -5.09 6.06
N ILE A 21 -2.15 -5.41 7.32
CA ILE A 21 -2.79 -6.52 8.05
C ILE A 21 -4.31 -6.36 8.03
N ASP A 22 -4.82 -5.20 8.46
CA ASP A 22 -6.27 -4.94 8.54
C ASP A 22 -6.97 -5.10 7.18
N SER A 23 -6.29 -4.72 6.10
CA SER A 23 -6.84 -4.78 4.73
C SER A 23 -6.82 -6.19 4.14
N PHE A 24 -5.82 -7.01 4.48
CA PHE A 24 -5.59 -8.30 3.85
C PHE A 24 -5.98 -9.51 4.71
N SER A 25 -6.05 -9.41 6.05
CA SER A 25 -6.45 -10.52 6.92
C SER A 25 -7.84 -11.09 6.57
N PRO A 26 -8.89 -10.27 6.31
CA PRO A 26 -10.19 -10.82 5.90
C PRO A 26 -10.12 -11.61 4.58
N LEU A 27 -9.27 -11.17 3.65
CA LEU A 27 -9.03 -11.86 2.38
C LEU A 27 -8.26 -13.16 2.61
N SER A 28 -7.29 -13.16 3.53
CA SER A 28 -6.51 -14.35 3.86
C SER A 28 -7.40 -15.48 4.38
N HIS A 29 -8.33 -15.19 5.28
CA HIS A 29 -9.28 -16.18 5.76
C HIS A 29 -10.22 -16.70 4.67
N LYS A 30 -10.61 -15.83 3.73
CA LYS A 30 -11.51 -16.19 2.62
C LYS A 30 -10.83 -17.08 1.58
N TYR A 31 -9.62 -16.72 1.18
CA TYR A 31 -8.90 -17.37 0.08
C TYR A 31 -7.89 -18.43 0.55
N LYS A 32 -7.59 -18.48 1.85
CA LYS A 32 -6.67 -19.43 2.50
C LYS A 32 -5.26 -19.39 1.90
N ASP A 33 -4.83 -18.22 1.44
CA ASP A 33 -3.55 -17.97 0.78
C ASP A 33 -2.43 -17.62 1.77
N TYR A 34 -2.34 -18.39 2.86
CA TYR A 34 -1.54 -18.02 4.03
C TYR A 34 -0.05 -17.81 3.74
N GLU A 35 0.51 -18.51 2.75
CA GLU A 35 1.94 -18.40 2.39
C GLU A 35 2.29 -17.07 1.67
N THR A 36 1.34 -16.50 0.92
CA THR A 36 1.62 -15.35 0.02
C THR A 36 0.88 -14.09 0.41
N ASN A 37 -0.01 -14.16 1.40
CA ASN A 37 -0.86 -13.05 1.78
C ASN A 37 -0.05 -11.91 2.44
N PRO A 38 -0.24 -10.64 2.04
CA PRO A 38 0.43 -9.51 2.67
C PRO A 38 0.20 -9.38 4.18
N ALA A 39 -0.94 -9.86 4.71
CA ALA A 39 -1.20 -9.86 6.14
C ALA A 39 -0.27 -10.77 6.96
N ASN A 40 0.41 -11.73 6.31
CA ASN A 40 1.33 -12.66 6.96
C ASN A 40 2.80 -12.28 6.76
N GLU A 41 3.07 -11.15 6.12
CA GLU A 41 4.41 -10.60 6.02
C GLU A 41 4.87 -10.00 7.34
N THR A 42 6.17 -9.78 7.49
CA THR A 42 6.73 -9.10 8.65
C THR A 42 6.89 -7.60 8.40
N ILE A 43 7.05 -6.83 9.48
CA ILE A 43 7.29 -5.39 9.38
C ILE A 43 8.59 -5.07 8.61
N GLU A 44 9.61 -5.93 8.71
CA GLU A 44 10.87 -5.75 7.98
C GLU A 44 10.65 -5.70 6.47
N LYS A 45 9.68 -6.46 5.94
CA LYS A 45 9.35 -6.40 4.51
C LYS A 45 8.72 -5.08 4.11
N THR A 46 7.94 -4.46 5.01
CA THR A 46 7.41 -3.10 4.82
C THR A 46 8.53 -2.08 4.82
N ILE A 47 9.46 -2.15 5.78
CA ILE A 47 10.64 -1.27 5.87
C ILE A 47 11.52 -1.41 4.61
N CYS A 48 11.81 -2.64 4.18
CA CYS A 48 12.56 -2.91 2.95
C CYS A 48 11.91 -2.29 1.71
N ARG A 49 10.57 -2.32 1.61
CA ARG A 49 9.84 -1.66 0.51
C ARG A 49 9.91 -0.14 0.62
N ILE A 50 9.75 0.44 1.81
CA ILE A 50 9.89 1.89 2.04
C ILE A 50 11.25 2.38 1.53
N ASN A 51 12.32 1.64 1.83
CA ASN A 51 13.69 1.98 1.50
C ASN A 51 14.17 1.52 0.11
N HIS A 52 13.26 1.01 -0.73
CA HIS A 52 13.64 0.45 -2.03
C HIS A 52 14.09 1.56 -2.99
N VAL A 53 15.34 1.48 -3.49
CA VAL A 53 15.96 2.56 -4.28
C VAL A 53 15.20 2.92 -5.57
N ASP A 54 14.65 1.90 -6.24
CA ASP A 54 13.89 2.06 -7.48
C ASP A 54 12.37 2.12 -7.25
N GLY A 55 11.93 2.48 -6.04
CA GLY A 55 10.52 2.44 -5.71
C GLY A 55 10.18 2.83 -4.29
N GLY A 56 9.10 2.24 -3.78
CA GLY A 56 8.70 2.23 -2.39
C GLY A 56 7.26 2.67 -2.15
N PHE A 57 6.89 2.75 -0.88
CA PHE A 57 5.54 3.08 -0.47
C PHE A 57 5.23 4.57 -0.60
N TYR A 58 4.00 4.84 -1.01
CA TYR A 58 3.34 6.12 -0.91
C TYR A 58 2.09 5.96 -0.05
N LYS A 59 1.95 6.84 0.93
CA LYS A 59 0.74 7.01 1.74
C LYS A 59 -0.35 7.63 0.87
N ILE A 60 -1.56 7.10 0.99
CA ILE A 60 -2.76 7.66 0.35
C ILE A 60 -3.48 8.50 1.40
N ILE A 61 -3.52 9.82 1.19
CA ILE A 61 -4.12 10.78 2.12
C ILE A 61 -5.41 11.34 1.53
N VAL A 62 -6.49 11.35 2.30
CA VAL A 62 -7.79 11.95 1.94
C VAL A 62 -8.29 12.81 3.09
N ALA A 63 -8.51 14.10 2.83
CA ALA A 63 -8.94 15.06 3.86
C ALA A 63 -8.08 14.98 5.14
N MET A 64 -6.74 14.99 4.97
CA MET A 64 -5.71 14.86 6.01
C MET A 64 -5.69 13.50 6.77
N ASN A 65 -6.49 12.52 6.36
CA ASN A 65 -6.46 11.18 6.96
C ASN A 65 -5.63 10.23 6.10
N LEU A 66 -4.78 9.43 6.76
CA LEU A 66 -4.15 8.28 6.13
C LEU A 66 -5.21 7.19 5.90
N VAL A 67 -5.47 6.86 4.63
CA VAL A 67 -6.55 5.92 4.27
C VAL A 67 -6.03 4.64 3.62
N GLY A 68 -4.75 4.56 3.30
CA GLY A 68 -4.13 3.38 2.69
C GLY A 68 -2.71 3.66 2.21
N ALA A 69 -2.16 2.71 1.46
CA ALA A 69 -0.84 2.87 0.84
C ALA A 69 -0.77 2.15 -0.51
N ILE A 70 0.17 2.59 -1.35
CA ILE A 70 0.53 1.97 -2.62
C ILE A 70 2.06 1.85 -2.70
N CYS A 71 2.57 0.64 -2.88
CA CYS A 71 3.99 0.42 -3.17
C CYS A 71 4.19 0.35 -4.67
N ILE A 72 5.03 1.24 -5.20
CA ILE A 72 5.36 1.31 -6.63
C ILE A 72 6.85 1.04 -6.78
N SER A 73 7.25 0.17 -7.70
CA SER A 73 8.65 -0.02 -8.07
C SER A 73 8.83 -0.02 -9.58
N GLN A 74 9.95 0.50 -10.06
CA GLN A 74 10.32 0.49 -11.46
C GLN A 74 10.84 -0.90 -11.86
N LYS A 75 10.47 -1.35 -13.06
CA LYS A 75 11.00 -2.55 -13.69
C LYS A 75 12.31 -2.24 -14.42
N GLU A 76 13.08 -3.29 -14.69
CA GLU A 76 14.26 -3.23 -15.58
C GLU A 76 13.93 -2.63 -16.94
N THR A 77 12.72 -2.88 -17.46
CA THR A 77 12.24 -2.22 -18.68
C THR A 77 11.89 -0.76 -18.37
N PRO A 78 12.50 0.23 -19.06
CA PRO A 78 12.17 1.63 -18.88
C PRO A 78 10.67 1.89 -19.04
N SER A 79 10.12 2.77 -18.19
CA SER A 79 8.71 3.17 -18.20
C SER A 79 7.69 2.07 -17.85
N LYS A 80 8.13 0.93 -17.29
CA LYS A 80 7.23 -0.06 -16.67
C LYS A 80 7.35 0.00 -15.16
N PHE A 81 6.20 -0.03 -14.50
CA PHE A 81 6.09 0.00 -13.05
C PHE A 81 5.30 -1.19 -12.52
N TRP A 82 5.62 -1.62 -11.32
CA TRP A 82 4.92 -2.63 -10.55
C TRP A 82 4.25 -2.00 -9.35
N ILE A 83 3.01 -2.42 -9.10
CA ILE A 83 2.26 -2.06 -7.89
C ILE A 83 2.14 -3.32 -7.05
N SER A 84 2.80 -3.36 -5.89
CA SER A 84 2.63 -4.45 -4.93
C SER A 84 3.24 -4.13 -3.56
N PRO A 85 2.45 -4.11 -2.46
CA PRO A 85 0.98 -4.14 -2.44
C PRO A 85 0.35 -2.75 -2.63
N MET A 86 -0.95 -2.72 -2.95
CA MET A 86 -1.82 -1.56 -2.82
C MET A 86 -3.01 -1.93 -1.96
N PHE A 87 -3.38 -1.06 -1.02
CA PHE A 87 -4.54 -1.27 -0.16
C PHE A 87 -5.16 0.03 0.32
N ILE A 88 -6.45 -0.03 0.61
CA ILE A 88 -7.23 1.01 1.28
C ILE A 88 -7.77 0.37 2.55
N HIS A 89 -7.58 1.01 3.70
CA HIS A 89 -8.05 0.49 4.97
C HIS A 89 -9.57 0.25 4.94
N PRO A 90 -10.08 -0.85 5.55
CA PRO A 90 -11.48 -1.26 5.42
C PRO A 90 -12.52 -0.15 5.59
N SER A 91 -12.37 0.74 6.58
CA SER A 91 -13.28 1.86 6.86
C SER A 91 -13.38 2.92 5.72
N TYR A 92 -12.49 2.87 4.74
CA TYR A 92 -12.42 3.80 3.60
C TYR A 92 -12.69 3.12 2.25
N GLN A 93 -12.90 1.80 2.22
CA GLN A 93 -13.20 1.06 0.98
C GLN A 93 -14.59 1.41 0.41
N GLY A 94 -14.83 1.06 -0.85
CA GLY A 94 -16.11 1.32 -1.54
C GLY A 94 -16.35 2.78 -1.96
N LYS A 95 -15.39 3.68 -1.74
CA LYS A 95 -15.50 5.12 -2.01
C LYS A 95 -14.81 5.60 -3.30
N GLY A 96 -14.31 4.67 -4.13
CA GLY A 96 -13.58 4.99 -5.37
C GLY A 96 -12.17 5.59 -5.18
N ILE A 97 -11.60 5.51 -3.96
CA ILE A 97 -10.27 6.06 -3.64
C ILE A 97 -9.17 5.41 -4.48
N ALA A 98 -9.10 4.07 -4.48
CA ALA A 98 -8.08 3.34 -5.22
C ALA A 98 -8.10 3.62 -6.73
N GLN A 99 -9.29 3.72 -7.33
CA GLN A 99 -9.45 4.05 -8.75
C GLN A 99 -8.84 5.42 -9.07
N LYS A 100 -9.11 6.43 -8.24
CA LYS A 100 -8.55 7.77 -8.41
C LYS A 100 -7.04 7.80 -8.19
N VAL A 101 -6.51 7.02 -7.24
CA VAL A 101 -5.07 6.90 -7.01
C VAL A 101 -4.34 6.44 -8.27
N LEU A 102 -4.89 5.48 -9.00
CA LEU A 102 -4.28 4.95 -10.23
C LEU A 102 -4.31 5.92 -11.42
N THR A 103 -5.10 7.00 -11.34
CA THR A 103 -5.23 8.01 -12.39
C THR A 103 -4.68 9.37 -11.98
N LEU A 104 -4.00 9.47 -10.82
CA LEU A 104 -3.31 10.69 -10.41
C LEU A 104 -2.12 10.89 -11.36
N ASN A 105 -2.07 12.08 -11.98
CA ASN A 105 -0.98 12.53 -12.83
C ASN A 105 0.00 13.38 -12.05
#